data_AF-A0A959ZU63-F1
#
_entry.id   AF-A0A959ZU63-F1
#
_cell.length_a   1.000
_cell.length_b   1.000
_cell.length_c   1.000
_cell.angle_alpha   90.00
_cell.angle_beta   90.00
_cell.angle_gamma   90.00
#
_symmetry.space_group_name_H-M   'P 1'
#
loop_
_entity.id
_entity.type
_entity.pdbx_description
1 polymer ?
#
loop_
_entity_poly.entity_id
_entity_poly.type
_entity_poly.pdbx_seq_one_letter_code
_entity_poly.pdbx_strand_id
1 'polypeptide(L)'
;MDPSAPSSWSWLWRHVVGAAALIILGWRTFGSDSPLLPLTLIELAFHESSHWATIWAPRVIYFLAGSVGQILIPLLIAAHLWVRMRDPLGGALGIGWAGLSAHGVAVYVADAPYERLQLVGGNTHDWAYLLGPEQFDAIDAAGRLATAINGMGIAMVVAGVLVCLASPVVTFQRASRNPDAPLGSVHWQAERADG
;
A
#
# COMPACT_ATOMS: atom_id res chain seq x y z
N MET A 1 13.51 -4.58 36.96
CA MET A 1 12.62 -4.51 35.79
C MET A 1 12.67 -3.09 35.30
N ASP A 2 13.19 -2.87 34.09
CA ASP A 2 13.18 -1.55 33.46
C ASP A 2 11.74 -1.24 33.01
N PRO A 3 11.07 -0.22 33.57
CA PRO A 3 9.69 0.13 33.20
C PRO A 3 9.56 0.67 31.77
N SER A 4 10.68 0.87 31.05
CA SER A 4 10.70 1.36 29.67
C SER A 4 10.69 0.25 28.61
N ALA A 5 10.89 -1.02 28.98
CA ALA A 5 10.86 -2.13 28.02
C ALA A 5 9.42 -2.49 27.62
N PRO A 6 9.06 -2.51 26.32
CA PRO A 6 7.71 -2.89 25.90
C PRO A 6 7.41 -4.33 26.34
N SER A 7 6.29 -4.51 27.05
CA SER A 7 5.84 -5.85 27.44
C SER A 7 5.44 -6.67 26.21
N SER A 8 5.56 -8.00 26.30
CA SER A 8 5.11 -8.92 25.24
C SER A 8 3.65 -8.69 24.83
N TRP A 9 2.85 -8.15 25.76
CA TRP A 9 1.46 -7.75 25.56
C TRP A 9 1.30 -6.52 24.64
N SER A 10 2.07 -5.45 24.87
CA SER A 10 1.99 -4.25 24.03
C SER A 10 2.47 -4.52 22.61
N TRP A 11 3.43 -5.43 22.44
CA TRP A 11 3.91 -5.87 21.14
C TRP A 11 2.87 -6.68 20.35
N LEU A 12 2.17 -7.62 21.00
CA LEU A 12 1.09 -8.39 20.39
C LEU A 12 -0.08 -7.48 19.97
N TRP A 13 -0.45 -6.54 20.83
CA TRP A 13 -1.61 -5.66 20.59
C TRP A 13 -1.44 -4.78 19.35
N ARG A 14 -0.21 -4.29 19.07
CA ARG A 14 0.06 -3.49 17.87
C ARG A 14 -0.26 -4.24 16.57
N HIS A 15 -0.03 -5.55 16.54
CA HIS A 15 -0.34 -6.38 15.37
C HIS A 15 -1.84 -6.62 15.20
N VAL A 16 -2.56 -6.84 16.31
CA VAL A 16 -4.03 -6.96 16.30
C VAL A 16 -4.68 -5.66 15.85
N VAL A 17 -4.22 -4.52 16.38
CA VAL A 17 -4.68 -3.19 15.97
C VAL A 17 -4.37 -2.93 14.50
N GLY A 18 -3.18 -3.30 14.02
CA GLY A 18 -2.82 -3.19 12.60
C GLY A 18 -3.72 -4.02 11.69
N ALA A 19 -4.00 -5.28 12.04
CA ALA A 19 -4.93 -6.13 11.30
C ALA A 19 -6.35 -5.54 11.29
N ALA A 20 -6.85 -5.10 12.45
CA ALA A 20 -8.17 -4.49 12.56
C ALA A 20 -8.28 -3.21 11.72
N ALA A 21 -7.25 -2.36 11.73
CA ALA A 21 -7.19 -1.15 10.91
C ALA A 21 -7.29 -1.49 9.41
N LEU A 22 -6.52 -2.45 8.92
CA LEU A 22 -6.59 -2.88 7.51
C LEU A 22 -7.94 -3.49 7.14
N ILE A 23 -8.57 -4.27 8.03
CA ILE A 23 -9.90 -4.83 7.79
C ILE A 23 -10.94 -3.71 7.69
N ILE A 24 -10.93 -2.75 8.62
CA ILE A 24 -11.88 -1.64 8.64
C ILE A 24 -11.70 -0.75 7.40
N LEU A 25 -10.46 -0.39 7.08
CA LEU A 25 -10.14 0.42 5.91
C LEU A 25 -10.50 -0.32 4.62
N GLY A 26 -10.13 -1.59 4.50
CA GLY A 26 -10.48 -2.43 3.36
C GLY A 26 -12.00 -2.53 3.19
N TRP A 27 -12.74 -2.84 4.26
CA TRP A 27 -14.21 -2.90 4.18
C TRP A 27 -14.82 -1.56 3.76
N ARG A 28 -14.34 -0.44 4.31
CA ARG A 28 -14.78 0.90 3.90
C ARG A 28 -14.48 1.15 2.42
N THR A 29 -13.25 0.91 1.98
CA THR A 29 -12.82 1.21 0.61
C THR A 29 -13.50 0.32 -0.42
N PHE A 30 -13.58 -0.98 -0.20
CA PHE A 30 -14.16 -1.92 -1.19
C PHE A 30 -15.68 -2.10 -1.06
N GLY A 31 -16.26 -1.69 0.08
CA GLY A 31 -17.69 -1.85 0.36
C GLY A 31 -18.51 -0.57 0.30
N SER A 32 -17.89 0.59 0.06
CA SER A 32 -18.60 1.87 -0.10
C SER A 32 -18.03 2.67 -1.26
N ASP A 33 -18.90 3.34 -2.02
CA ASP A 33 -18.49 4.20 -3.14
C ASP A 33 -17.92 5.55 -2.67
N SER A 34 -17.62 5.71 -1.37
CA SER A 34 -17.16 6.97 -0.78
C SER A 34 -15.65 6.97 -0.54
N PRO A 35 -14.90 7.92 -1.11
CA PRO A 35 -13.45 7.99 -0.92
C PRO A 35 -13.08 8.36 0.53
N LEU A 36 -12.02 7.74 1.04
CA LEU A 36 -11.41 8.12 2.31
C LEU A 36 -10.54 9.36 2.12
N LEU A 37 -11.17 10.55 2.22
CA LEU A 37 -10.59 11.84 1.82
C LEU A 37 -9.10 12.06 2.20
N PRO A 38 -8.62 11.81 3.43
CA PRO A 38 -7.21 12.02 3.75
C PRO A 38 -6.26 11.08 3.00
N LEU A 39 -6.65 9.81 2.84
CA LEU A 39 -5.85 8.80 2.16
C LEU A 39 -5.78 9.08 0.66
N THR A 40 -6.94 9.43 0.08
CA THR A 40 -7.03 9.75 -1.35
C THR A 40 -6.24 11.00 -1.73
N LEU A 41 -6.09 11.99 -0.83
CA LEU A 41 -5.26 13.16 -1.09
C LEU A 41 -3.76 12.81 -1.15
N ILE A 42 -3.28 11.90 -0.29
CA ILE A 42 -1.87 11.47 -0.30
C ILE A 42 -1.60 10.63 -1.55
N GLU A 43 -2.53 9.73 -1.90
CA GLU A 43 -2.43 8.92 -3.11
C GLU A 43 -2.41 9.82 -4.36
N LEU A 44 -3.27 10.83 -4.40
CA LEU A 44 -3.29 11.83 -5.47
C LEU A 44 -1.97 12.62 -5.54
N ALA A 45 -1.39 12.99 -4.39
CA ALA A 45 -0.07 13.64 -4.38
C ALA A 45 1.01 12.73 -4.98
N PHE A 46 1.00 11.43 -4.67
CA PHE A 46 1.93 10.47 -5.29
C PHE A 46 1.67 10.29 -6.78
N HIS A 47 0.41 10.28 -7.20
CA HIS A 47 0.02 10.22 -8.59
C HIS A 47 0.61 11.40 -9.38
N GLU A 48 0.30 12.62 -8.96
CA GLU A 48 0.79 13.83 -9.64
C GLU A 48 2.32 13.93 -9.59
N SER A 49 2.93 13.62 -8.45
CA SER A 49 4.41 13.64 -8.32
C SER A 49 5.09 12.68 -9.30
N SER A 50 4.43 11.58 -9.67
CA SER A 50 4.96 10.61 -10.61
C SER A 50 4.91 11.10 -12.06
N HIS A 51 3.88 11.89 -12.42
CA HIS A 51 3.86 12.67 -13.65
C HIS A 51 5.04 13.65 -13.70
N TRP A 52 5.23 14.43 -12.63
CA TRP A 52 6.36 15.37 -12.54
C TRP A 52 7.72 14.66 -12.67
N ALA A 53 7.88 13.51 -12.04
CA ALA A 53 9.12 12.72 -12.11
C ALA A 53 9.42 12.18 -13.51
N THR A 54 8.40 12.07 -14.37
CA THR A 54 8.48 11.48 -15.71
C THR A 54 8.13 12.45 -16.83
N ILE A 55 8.05 13.76 -16.57
CA ILE A 55 7.71 14.79 -17.55
C ILE A 55 8.62 14.82 -18.80
N TRP A 56 9.84 14.32 -18.65
CA TRP A 56 10.84 14.21 -19.72
C TRP A 56 10.69 12.93 -20.56
N ALA A 57 9.85 11.99 -20.14
CA ALA A 57 9.65 10.71 -20.80
C ALA A 57 8.61 10.79 -21.94
N PRO A 58 8.57 9.81 -22.84
CA PRO A 58 7.49 9.66 -23.81
C PRO A 58 6.10 9.70 -23.16
N ARG A 59 5.10 10.25 -23.86
CA ARG A 59 3.75 10.48 -23.34
C ARG A 59 3.12 9.23 -22.71
N VAL A 60 3.28 8.06 -23.32
CA VAL A 60 2.76 6.80 -22.76
C VAL A 60 3.33 6.51 -21.37
N ILE A 61 4.63 6.75 -21.16
CA ILE A 61 5.27 6.56 -19.85
C ILE A 61 4.77 7.61 -18.86
N TYR A 62 4.70 8.87 -19.28
CA TYR A 62 4.16 9.97 -18.47
C TYR A 62 2.77 9.62 -17.95
N PHE A 63 1.80 9.36 -18.83
CA PHE A 63 0.43 9.06 -18.43
C PHE A 63 0.29 7.75 -17.63
N LEU A 64 1.18 6.78 -17.82
CA LEU A 64 1.19 5.57 -17.00
C LEU A 64 1.78 5.82 -15.59
N ALA A 65 2.70 6.78 -15.47
CA ALA A 65 3.48 7.01 -14.25
C ALA A 65 2.61 7.38 -13.06
N GLY A 66 1.57 8.17 -13.24
CA GLY A 66 0.65 8.55 -12.16
C GLY A 66 0.10 7.34 -11.41
N SER A 67 -0.60 6.46 -12.13
CA SER A 67 -1.21 5.26 -11.55
C SER A 67 -0.16 4.25 -11.04
N VAL A 68 0.96 4.09 -11.74
CA VAL A 68 2.04 3.20 -11.30
C VAL A 68 2.66 3.69 -10.00
N GLY A 69 3.01 4.98 -9.91
CA GLY A 69 3.62 5.56 -8.72
C GLY A 69 2.68 5.55 -7.52
N GLN A 70 1.39 5.78 -7.74
CA GLN A 70 0.36 5.70 -6.71
C GLN A 70 0.37 4.36 -5.95
N ILE A 71 0.62 3.24 -6.63
CA ILE A 71 0.71 1.90 -6.03
C ILE A 71 2.15 1.56 -5.61
N LEU A 72 3.13 1.88 -6.45
CA LEU A 72 4.52 1.49 -6.26
C LEU A 72 5.17 2.19 -5.06
N ILE A 73 4.86 3.46 -4.81
CA ILE A 73 5.47 4.21 -3.71
C ILE A 73 5.13 3.58 -2.34
N PRO A 74 3.84 3.28 -2.01
CA PRO A 74 3.50 2.51 -0.82
C PRO A 74 4.21 1.14 -0.74
N LEU A 75 4.39 0.44 -1.86
CA LEU A 75 5.14 -0.82 -1.90
C LEU A 75 6.63 -0.65 -1.58
N LEU A 76 7.26 0.41 -2.08
CA LEU A 76 8.66 0.72 -1.77
C LEU A 76 8.83 1.07 -0.30
N ILE A 77 7.88 1.83 0.28
CA ILE A 77 7.83 2.12 1.71
C ILE A 77 7.66 0.82 2.51
N ALA A 78 6.74 -0.05 2.10
CA ALA A 78 6.52 -1.35 2.73
C ALA A 78 7.78 -2.22 2.72
N ALA A 79 8.45 -2.30 1.56
CA ALA A 79 9.69 -3.04 1.40
C ALA A 79 10.82 -2.46 2.26
N HIS A 80 10.92 -1.13 2.36
CA HIS A 80 11.91 -0.46 3.22
C HIS A 80 11.66 -0.77 4.69
N LEU A 81 10.42 -0.64 5.17
CA LEU A 81 10.05 -0.94 6.56
C LEU A 81 10.34 -2.40 6.90
N TRP A 82 9.98 -3.31 6.00
CA TRP A 82 10.20 -4.74 6.22
C TRP A 82 11.69 -5.11 6.22
N VAL A 83 12.42 -4.72 5.18
CA VAL A 83 13.77 -5.24 4.93
C VAL A 83 14.82 -4.43 5.68
N ARG A 84 14.73 -3.11 5.66
CA ARG A 84 15.74 -2.22 6.24
C ARG A 84 15.47 -1.93 7.70
N MET A 85 14.22 -1.63 8.07
CA MET A 85 13.87 -1.32 9.45
C MET A 85 13.51 -2.56 10.28
N ARG A 86 13.40 -3.74 9.65
CA ARG A 86 12.96 -4.99 10.29
C ARG A 86 11.64 -4.83 11.04
N ASP A 87 10.74 -3.99 10.49
CA ASP A 87 9.40 -3.74 11.00
C ASP A 87 8.35 -4.49 10.15
N PRO A 88 8.00 -5.74 10.52
CA PRO A 88 7.01 -6.52 9.77
C PRO A 88 5.61 -5.92 9.87
N LEU A 89 5.28 -5.20 10.95
CA LEU A 89 4.00 -4.52 11.09
C LEU A 89 3.93 -3.35 10.11
N GLY A 90 4.94 -2.49 10.09
CA GLY A 90 5.04 -1.38 9.13
C GLY A 90 5.00 -1.87 7.68
N GLY A 91 5.72 -2.95 7.36
CA GLY A 91 5.68 -3.59 6.05
C GLY A 91 4.28 -4.10 5.69
N ALA A 92 3.59 -4.79 6.60
CA ALA A 92 2.23 -5.28 6.39
C ALA A 92 1.22 -4.15 6.14
N LEU A 93 1.30 -3.07 6.92
CA LEU A 93 0.47 -1.88 6.75
C LEU A 93 0.74 -1.20 5.41
N GLY A 94 2.00 -1.13 4.98
CA GLY A 94 2.38 -0.58 3.67
C GLY A 94 1.85 -1.41 2.50
N ILE A 95 1.90 -2.74 2.58
CA ILE A 95 1.28 -3.63 1.57
C ILE A 95 -0.24 -3.41 1.52
N GLY A 96 -0.89 -3.32 2.69
CA GLY A 96 -2.32 -3.04 2.76
C GLY A 96 -2.67 -1.67 2.16
N TRP A 97 -1.89 -0.63 2.47
CA TRP A 97 -2.07 0.69 1.88
C TRP A 97 -1.91 0.68 0.35
N ALA A 98 -0.91 -0.01 -0.17
CA ALA A 98 -0.77 -0.19 -1.63
C ALA A 98 -2.01 -0.86 -2.25
N GLY A 99 -2.67 -1.77 -1.53
CA GLY A 99 -3.93 -2.37 -1.95
C GLY A 99 -5.12 -1.40 -1.96
N LEU A 100 -5.21 -0.50 -0.96
CA LEU A 100 -6.21 0.58 -0.95
C LEU A 100 -5.97 1.57 -2.10
N SER A 101 -4.71 1.89 -2.35
CA SER A 101 -4.30 2.74 -3.48
C SER A 101 -4.66 2.11 -4.84
N ALA A 102 -4.47 0.81 -5.00
CA ALA A 102 -4.87 0.07 -6.20
C ALA A 102 -6.39 0.16 -6.45
N HIS A 103 -7.22 0.20 -5.41
CA HIS A 103 -8.66 0.45 -5.58
C HIS A 103 -8.92 1.85 -6.18
N GLY A 104 -8.25 2.89 -5.68
CA GLY A 104 -8.36 4.24 -6.26
C GLY A 104 -7.98 4.27 -7.74
N VAL A 105 -6.89 3.58 -8.11
CA VAL A 105 -6.49 3.43 -9.52
C VAL A 105 -7.54 2.66 -10.32
N ALA A 106 -8.14 1.59 -9.76
CA ALA A 106 -9.18 0.84 -10.45
C ALA A 106 -10.42 1.70 -10.75
N VAL A 107 -10.85 2.54 -9.80
CA VAL A 107 -11.94 3.51 -10.00
C VAL A 107 -11.57 4.49 -11.12
N TYR A 108 -10.33 4.99 -11.12
CA TYR A 108 -9.85 5.91 -12.16
C TYR A 108 -9.80 5.27 -13.56
N VAL A 109 -9.34 4.01 -13.66
CA VAL A 109 -9.33 3.23 -14.90
C VAL A 109 -10.76 3.00 -15.40
N ALA A 110 -11.69 2.65 -14.51
CA ALA A 110 -13.08 2.39 -14.86
C ALA A 110 -13.78 3.65 -15.41
N ASP A 111 -13.35 4.83 -14.97
CA ASP A 111 -13.88 6.11 -15.43
C ASP A 111 -13.32 6.53 -16.81
N ALA A 112 -12.30 5.86 -17.34
CA ALA A 112 -11.65 6.25 -18.60
C ALA A 112 -12.62 6.48 -19.79
N PRO A 113 -13.68 5.69 -20.02
CA PRO A 113 -14.62 5.93 -21.12
C PRO A 113 -15.60 7.08 -20.87
N TYR A 114 -15.69 7.58 -19.63
CA TYR A 114 -16.71 8.55 -19.20
C TYR A 114 -16.13 9.89 -18.77
N GLU A 115 -14.87 9.91 -18.32
CA GLU A 115 -14.13 11.11 -17.88
C GLU A 115 -14.92 11.97 -16.90
N ARG A 116 -15.56 11.33 -15.89
CA ARG A 116 -16.42 12.02 -14.91
C ARG A 116 -15.65 12.48 -13.68
N LEU A 117 -14.53 11.85 -13.37
CA LEU A 117 -13.71 12.22 -12.21
C LEU A 117 -13.06 13.58 -12.45
N GLN A 118 -13.16 14.47 -11.47
CA GLN A 118 -12.51 15.78 -11.56
C GLN A 118 -11.00 15.63 -11.38
N LEU A 119 -10.23 16.04 -12.38
CA LEU A 119 -8.78 16.04 -12.33
C LEU A 119 -8.22 17.24 -11.56
N VAL A 120 -7.07 17.05 -10.93
CA VAL A 120 -6.31 18.17 -10.38
C VAL A 120 -5.68 18.95 -11.54
N GLY A 121 -6.12 20.19 -11.71
CA GLY A 121 -5.60 21.08 -12.76
C GLY A 121 -6.29 20.96 -14.13
N GLY A 122 -7.31 20.13 -14.29
CA GLY A 122 -8.17 20.09 -15.50
C GLY A 122 -7.48 19.59 -16.78
N ASN A 123 -6.49 18.73 -16.65
CA ASN A 123 -5.70 18.19 -17.76
C ASN A 123 -6.40 17.01 -18.48
N THR A 124 -5.67 16.28 -19.33
CA THR A 124 -6.14 15.04 -19.98
C THR A 124 -6.25 13.89 -18.99
N HIS A 125 -7.30 13.07 -19.07
CA HIS A 125 -7.42 11.83 -18.30
C HIS A 125 -6.41 10.78 -18.79
N ASP A 126 -5.52 10.33 -17.90
CA ASP A 126 -4.44 9.39 -18.21
C ASP A 126 -4.95 8.14 -18.92
N TRP A 127 -5.95 7.48 -18.34
CA TRP A 127 -6.46 6.22 -18.87
C TRP A 127 -7.33 6.41 -20.11
N ALA A 128 -7.97 7.57 -20.28
CA ALA A 128 -8.66 7.91 -21.52
C ALA A 128 -7.64 8.09 -22.67
N TYR A 129 -6.51 8.75 -22.40
CA TYR A 129 -5.41 8.85 -23.37
C TYR A 129 -4.79 7.48 -23.67
N LEU A 130 -4.43 6.70 -22.65
CA LEU A 130 -3.78 5.41 -22.82
C LEU A 130 -4.66 4.40 -23.56
N LEU A 131 -5.93 4.26 -23.16
CA LEU A 131 -6.85 3.30 -23.79
C LEU A 131 -7.52 3.86 -25.04
N GLY A 132 -7.35 5.15 -25.33
CA GLY A 132 -7.90 5.81 -26.50
C GLY A 132 -7.30 5.31 -27.82
N PRO A 133 -7.94 5.68 -28.94
CA PRO A 133 -7.59 5.18 -30.28
C PRO A 133 -6.20 5.59 -30.75
N GLU A 134 -5.62 6.66 -30.18
CA GLU A 134 -4.28 7.12 -30.55
C GLU A 134 -3.16 6.27 -29.94
N GLN A 135 -3.46 5.46 -28.91
CA GLN A 135 -2.46 4.70 -28.16
C GLN A 135 -2.77 3.20 -28.23
N PHE A 136 -3.55 2.66 -27.29
CA PHE A 136 -3.83 1.22 -27.24
C PHE A 136 -5.14 0.80 -27.93
N ASP A 137 -6.01 1.74 -28.30
CA ASP A 137 -7.30 1.47 -28.94
C ASP A 137 -8.09 0.35 -28.23
N ALA A 138 -8.21 0.48 -26.90
CA ALA A 138 -8.67 -0.56 -26.00
C ALA A 138 -9.60 -0.01 -24.91
N ILE A 139 -10.35 1.05 -25.22
CA ILE A 139 -11.24 1.72 -24.25
C ILE A 139 -12.29 0.77 -23.66
N ASP A 140 -12.78 -0.20 -24.45
CA ASP A 140 -13.70 -1.24 -24.01
C ASP A 140 -13.11 -2.22 -22.98
N ALA A 141 -11.77 -2.24 -22.83
CA ALA A 141 -11.09 -3.05 -21.84
C ALA A 141 -11.01 -2.38 -20.45
N ALA A 142 -11.37 -1.09 -20.34
CA ALA A 142 -11.26 -0.31 -19.10
C ALA A 142 -11.89 -1.03 -17.90
N GLY A 143 -13.14 -1.52 -18.03
CA GLY A 143 -13.83 -2.23 -16.95
C GLY A 143 -13.16 -3.54 -16.52
N ARG A 144 -12.60 -4.31 -17.47
CA ARG A 144 -11.86 -5.54 -17.16
C ARG A 144 -10.54 -5.24 -16.45
N LEU A 145 -9.82 -4.22 -16.92
CA LEU A 145 -8.56 -3.79 -16.31
C LEU A 145 -8.80 -3.27 -14.90
N ALA A 146 -9.81 -2.42 -14.71
CA ALA A 146 -10.24 -1.94 -13.39
C ALA A 146 -10.58 -3.10 -12.45
N THR A 147 -11.32 -4.11 -12.93
CA THR A 147 -11.65 -5.30 -12.12
C THR A 147 -10.40 -6.07 -11.70
N ALA A 148 -9.43 -6.24 -12.60
CA ALA A 148 -8.18 -6.93 -12.31
C ALA A 148 -7.33 -6.16 -11.26
N ILE A 149 -7.20 -4.84 -11.42
CA ILE A 149 -6.48 -3.97 -10.49
C ILE A 149 -7.18 -3.97 -9.13
N ASN A 150 -8.52 -3.92 -9.09
CA ASN A 150 -9.29 -3.98 -7.87
C ASN A 150 -9.10 -5.33 -7.14
N GLY A 151 -9.12 -6.44 -7.88
CA GLY A 151 -8.84 -7.78 -7.33
C GLY A 151 -7.43 -7.90 -6.75
N MET A 152 -6.43 -7.32 -7.42
CA MET A 152 -5.07 -7.19 -6.88
C MET A 152 -5.07 -6.38 -5.58
N GLY A 153 -5.79 -5.25 -5.53
CA GLY A 153 -5.90 -4.43 -4.33
C GLY A 153 -6.47 -5.19 -3.13
N ILE A 154 -7.54 -5.96 -3.35
CA ILE A 154 -8.12 -6.84 -2.32
C ILE A 154 -7.09 -7.87 -1.84
N ALA A 155 -6.39 -8.53 -2.78
CA ALA A 155 -5.38 -9.52 -2.44
C ALA A 155 -4.24 -8.93 -1.60
N MET A 156 -3.82 -7.69 -1.88
CA MET A 156 -2.79 -7.00 -1.10
C MET A 156 -3.27 -6.65 0.31
N VAL A 157 -4.51 -6.15 0.48
CA VAL A 157 -5.07 -5.91 1.82
C VAL A 157 -5.17 -7.20 2.62
N VAL A 158 -5.65 -8.29 2.01
CA VAL A 158 -5.72 -9.61 2.65
C VAL A 158 -4.32 -10.08 3.05
N ALA A 159 -3.32 -9.94 2.18
CA ALA A 159 -1.93 -10.29 2.49
C ALA A 159 -1.40 -9.48 3.68
N GLY A 160 -1.65 -8.16 3.73
CA GLY A 160 -1.29 -7.30 4.86
C GLY A 160 -1.92 -7.78 6.18
N VAL A 161 -3.22 -8.10 6.17
CA VAL A 161 -3.92 -8.65 7.35
C VAL A 161 -3.30 -9.98 7.79
N LEU A 162 -3.07 -10.90 6.86
CA LEU A 162 -2.47 -12.20 7.17
C LEU A 162 -1.07 -12.05 7.79
N VAL A 163 -0.24 -11.13 7.28
CA VAL A 163 1.08 -10.86 7.86
C VAL A 163 0.95 -10.27 9.27
N CYS A 164 0.05 -9.31 9.49
CA CYS A 164 -0.19 -8.75 10.82
C CYS A 164 -0.52 -9.86 11.82
N LEU A 165 -1.35 -10.82 11.45
CA LEU A 165 -1.76 -11.93 12.33
C LEU A 165 -0.69 -13.02 12.47
N ALA A 166 0.10 -13.30 11.44
CA ALA A 166 1.12 -14.35 11.45
C ALA A 166 2.42 -13.94 12.15
N SER A 167 2.80 -12.66 12.10
CA SER A 167 4.08 -12.17 12.65
C SER A 167 4.24 -12.45 14.15
N PRO A 168 3.20 -12.27 15.00
CA PRO A 168 3.22 -12.69 16.40
C PRO A 168 3.46 -14.18 16.60
N VAL A 169 2.77 -15.02 15.82
CA VAL A 169 2.84 -16.48 15.92
C VAL A 169 4.23 -16.99 15.55
N VAL A 170 4.79 -16.50 14.44
CA VAL A 170 6.12 -16.89 13.97
C VAL A 170 7.19 -16.52 14.99
N THR A 171 7.07 -15.35 15.60
CA THR A 171 8.02 -14.88 16.62
C THR A 171 7.95 -15.74 17.88
N PHE A 172 6.75 -16.05 18.35
CA PHE A 172 6.54 -16.93 19.50
C PHE A 172 7.07 -18.35 19.25
N GLN A 173 6.81 -18.93 18.08
CA GLN A 173 7.32 -20.25 17.70
C GLN A 173 8.86 -20.29 17.60
N ARG A 174 9.49 -19.20 17.15
CA ARG A 174 10.96 -19.10 17.13
C ARG A 174 11.53 -19.06 18.54
N ALA A 175 10.89 -18.31 19.44
CA ALA A 175 11.30 -18.25 20.85
C ALA A 175 11.13 -19.61 21.56
N SER A 176 10.02 -20.32 21.31
CA SER A 176 9.78 -21.63 21.95
C SER A 176 10.70 -22.76 21.45
N ARG A 177 11.21 -22.65 20.22
CA ARG A 177 12.16 -23.62 19.63
C ARG A 177 13.61 -23.43 20.09
N ASN A 178 13.96 -22.29 20.66
CA ASN A 178 15.31 -22.02 21.15
C ASN A 178 15.27 -21.40 22.56
N PRO A 179 15.01 -22.21 23.61
CA PRO A 179 14.86 -21.73 24.98
C PRO A 179 16.15 -21.19 25.60
N ASP A 180 17.32 -21.59 25.06
CA ASP A 180 18.64 -21.12 25.50
C ASP A 180 19.10 -19.84 24.80
N ALA A 181 18.31 -19.34 23.82
CA ALA A 181 18.50 -17.97 23.34
C ALA A 181 18.26 -17.03 24.52
N PRO A 182 19.21 -16.12 24.84
CA PRO A 182 19.14 -15.31 26.04
C PRO A 182 17.78 -14.62 26.13
N LEU A 183 17.09 -14.76 27.26
CA LEU A 183 15.73 -14.25 27.54
C LEU A 183 15.56 -12.71 27.37
N GLY A 184 16.61 -12.02 26.92
CA GLY A 184 16.62 -10.61 26.54
C GLY A 184 16.89 -10.35 25.05
N SER A 185 16.93 -11.33 24.14
CA SER A 185 17.24 -11.08 22.72
C SER A 185 16.06 -10.59 21.88
N VAL A 186 14.92 -10.29 22.50
CA VAL A 186 13.93 -9.35 21.96
C VAL A 186 14.33 -7.89 22.30
N HIS A 187 15.55 -7.66 22.81
CA HIS A 187 16.16 -6.35 22.82
C HIS A 187 16.33 -5.87 21.38
N TRP A 188 15.65 -4.77 21.08
CA TRP A 188 16.10 -3.80 20.10
C TRP A 188 17.60 -3.59 20.24
N GLN A 189 18.39 -4.18 19.36
CA GLN A 189 19.69 -3.63 18.99
C GLN A 189 19.39 -2.35 18.22
N ALA A 190 19.02 -1.31 18.95
CA ALA A 190 19.34 0.04 18.52
C ALA A 190 20.86 0.03 18.36
N GLU A 191 21.29 0.12 17.10
CA GLU A 191 22.69 0.19 16.73
C GLU A 191 23.37 1.24 17.64
N ARG A 192 24.38 0.78 18.39
CA ARG A 192 25.52 1.63 18.66
C ARG A 192 26.12 1.94 17.28
N ALA A 193 25.70 3.07 16.72
CA ALA A 193 26.52 3.81 15.80
C ALA A 193 27.42 4.69 16.67
N ASP A 194 28.58 4.14 16.99
CA ASP A 194 29.87 4.80 17.21
C ASP A 194 29.85 6.28 17.58
N GLY A 195 30.26 6.54 18.83
CA GLY A 195 30.91 7.75 19.32
C GLY A 195 31.87 7.36 20.43
#